data_AF-A0A937V7V6-F1
#
_entry.id   AF-A0A937V7V6-F1
#
_cell.length_a   1.000
_cell.length_b   1.000
_cell.length_c   1.000
_cell.angle_alpha   90.00
_cell.angle_beta   90.00
_cell.angle_gamma   90.00
#
_symmetry.space_group_name_H-M   'P 1'
#
loop_
_entity.id
_entity.type
_entity.pdbx_description
1 polymer ?
#
loop_
_entity_poly.entity_id
_entity_poly.type
_entity_poly.pdbx_seq_one_letter_code
_entity_poly.pdbx_strand_id
1 'polypeptide(L)' 'DASTHTRLVSIDGVPPVLMKKPVSCPFAPRCPFVIDRCLQENPPLLSFDTHHRVACWVDPKTGGARA' A
#
# COMPACT_ATOMS: atom_id res chain seq x y z
N ASP A 1 22.57 -11.94 22.69
CA ASP A 1 23.38 -11.10 21.78
C ASP A 1 22.63 -10.74 20.51
N ALA A 2 22.34 -9.46 20.29
CA ALA A 2 21.72 -8.91 19.10
C ALA A 2 22.81 -8.39 18.14
N SER A 3 23.55 -9.30 17.50
CA SER A 3 24.74 -9.00 16.69
C SER A 3 24.42 -8.75 15.20
N THR A 4 23.47 -7.86 14.89
CA THR A 4 23.38 -7.31 13.52
C THR A 4 22.82 -5.90 13.55
N HIS A 5 23.70 -4.90 13.61
CA HIS A 5 23.35 -3.48 13.51
C HIS A 5 23.06 -3.08 12.05
N THR A 6 22.01 -3.65 11.46
CA THR A 6 21.53 -3.19 10.15
C THR A 6 20.82 -1.86 10.33
N ARG A 7 21.26 -0.83 9.59
CA ARG A 7 20.62 0.49 9.58
C ARG A 7 19.16 0.33 9.13
N LEU A 8 18.23 0.79 9.95
CA LEU A 8 16.82 0.85 9.58
C LEU A 8 16.65 1.76 8.36
N VAL A 9 15.93 1.28 7.35
CA VAL A 9 15.61 2.08 6.17
C VAL A 9 14.47 3.03 6.55
N SER A 10 14.67 4.33 6.39
CA SER A 10 13.61 5.32 6.57
C SER A 10 12.61 5.19 5.43
N ILE A 11 11.31 5.22 5.75
CA ILE A 11 10.24 5.29 4.76
C ILE A 11 10.09 6.76 4.37
N ASP A 12 10.36 7.08 3.12
CA ASP A 12 10.24 8.46 2.61
C ASP A 12 8.78 8.92 2.51
N GLY A 13 8.57 10.23 2.66
CA GLY A 13 7.29 10.91 2.49
C GLY A 13 6.62 11.34 3.81
N VAL A 14 5.57 12.14 3.68
CA VAL A 14 4.75 12.59 4.81
C VAL A 14 3.45 11.79 4.89
N PRO A 15 2.95 11.45 6.10
CA PRO A 15 1.61 10.88 6.24
C PRO A 15 0.56 11.79 5.61
N PRO A 16 -0.43 11.26 4.87
CA PRO A 16 -1.48 12.07 4.29
C PRO A 16 -2.34 12.71 5.39
N VAL A 17 -2.84 13.92 5.13
CA VAL A 17 -3.77 14.61 6.03
C VAL A 17 -5.14 13.92 5.96
N LEU A 18 -5.51 13.18 7.00
CA LEU A 18 -6.74 12.38 7.06
C LEU A 18 -7.99 13.19 7.47
N MET A 19 -8.15 14.42 6.99
CA MET A 19 -9.35 15.22 7.30
C MET A 19 -10.61 14.75 6.56
N LYS A 20 -10.44 14.02 5.44
CA LYS A 20 -11.54 13.50 4.62
C LYS A 20 -11.24 12.08 4.15
N LYS A 21 -12.29 11.30 3.92
CA LYS A 21 -12.17 9.96 3.32
C LYS A 21 -11.46 10.08 1.96
N PRO A 22 -10.43 9.27 1.68
CA PRO A 22 -9.71 9.34 0.42
C PRO A 22 -10.60 8.82 -0.72
N VAL A 23 -10.63 9.57 -1.82
CA VAL A 23 -11.35 9.23 -3.06
C VAL A 23 -10.57 8.26 -3.94
N SER A 24 -9.24 8.32 -3.83
CA SER A 24 -8.27 7.44 -4.49
C SER A 24 -7.43 6.68 -3.46
N CYS A 25 -6.52 5.80 -3.89
CA CYS A 25 -5.67 5.05 -2.96
C CYS A 25 -4.75 6.03 -2.17
N PRO A 26 -4.84 6.07 -0.82
CA PRO A 26 -4.06 7.01 -0.01
C PRO A 26 -2.55 6.71 -0.02
N PHE A 27 -2.16 5.53 -0.48
CA PHE A 27 -0.76 5.12 -0.60
C PHE A 27 -0.16 5.45 -1.97
N ALA A 28 -0.97 5.80 -2.98
CA ALA A 28 -0.51 6.03 -4.35
C ALA A 28 0.69 6.99 -4.47
N PRO A 29 0.77 8.12 -3.73
CA PRO A 29 1.90 9.05 -3.84
C PRO A 29 3.26 8.49 -3.42
N ARG A 30 3.27 7.36 -2.69
CA ARG A 30 4.48 6.73 -2.13
C ARG A 30 4.56 5.23 -2.41
N CYS A 31 3.68 4.72 -3.26
CA CYS A 31 3.61 3.29 -3.57
C CYS A 31 4.51 2.98 -4.77
N PRO A 32 5.49 2.07 -4.65
CA PRO A 32 6.34 1.68 -5.78
C PRO A 32 5.59 0.82 -6.82
N PHE A 33 4.40 0.32 -6.48
CA PHE A 33 3.54 -0.49 -7.34
C PHE A 33 2.29 0.29 -7.80
N VAL A 34 2.36 1.61 -7.85
CA VAL A 34 1.24 2.44 -8.27
C VAL A 34 0.85 2.13 -9.73
N ILE A 35 -0.46 1.99 -9.97
CA ILE A 35 -1.05 1.87 -11.30
C ILE A 35 -2.10 2.97 -11.47
N ASP A 36 -2.55 3.23 -12.71
CA ASP A 36 -3.50 4.32 -13.00
C ASP A 36 -4.77 4.25 -12.15
N ARG A 37 -5.29 3.03 -11.93
CA ARG A 37 -6.48 2.78 -11.09
C ARG A 37 -6.31 3.28 -9.65
N CYS A 38 -5.09 3.22 -9.10
CA CYS A 38 -4.79 3.72 -7.75
C CYS A 38 -4.99 5.24 -7.63
N LEU A 39 -4.78 6.00 -8.71
CA LEU A 39 -4.92 7.46 -8.71
C LEU A 39 -6.39 7.90 -8.87
N GLN A 40 -7.25 7.01 -9.36
CA GLN A 40 -8.65 7.29 -9.68
C GLN A 40 -9.61 6.83 -8.58
N GLU A 41 -9.36 5.65 -7.98
CA GLU A 41 -10.28 5.05 -7.03
C GLU A 41 -9.59 4.35 -5.84
N ASN A 42 -10.28 4.39 -4.70
CA ASN A 42 -9.85 3.76 -3.47
C ASN A 42 -10.28 2.27 -3.46
N PRO A 43 -9.34 1.31 -3.31
CA PRO A 43 -9.68 -0.12 -3.35
C PRO A 43 -10.61 -0.55 -2.21
N PRO A 44 -11.58 -1.46 -2.47
CA PRO A 44 -12.33 -2.10 -1.42
C PRO A 44 -11.43 -3.04 -0.62
N LEU A 45 -11.80 -3.29 0.64
CA LEU A 45 -11.12 -4.27 1.47
C LEU A 45 -11.57 -5.68 1.06
N LEU A 46 -10.67 -6.45 0.42
CA LEU A 46 -10.94 -7.78 -0.08
C LEU A 46 -10.17 -8.85 0.71
N SER A 47 -10.68 -10.09 0.73
CA SER A 47 -9.92 -11.22 1.27
C SER A 47 -8.68 -11.48 0.41
N PHE A 48 -7.54 -11.72 1.06
CA PHE A 48 -6.30 -12.09 0.38
C PHE A 48 -5.94 -13.55 0.64
N ASP A 49 -6.11 -13.99 1.88
CA ASP A 49 -6.05 -15.40 2.28
C ASP A 49 -7.07 -15.65 3.42
N THR A 50 -6.92 -16.75 4.16
CA THR A 50 -7.82 -17.12 5.26
C THR A 50 -7.74 -16.20 6.48
N HIS A 51 -6.67 -15.41 6.63
CA HIS A 51 -6.41 -14.58 7.79
C HIS A 51 -6.17 -13.10 7.46
N HIS A 52 -5.84 -12.79 6.20
CA HIS A 52 -5.47 -11.45 5.75
C HIS A 52 -6.49 -10.87 4.78
N ARG A 53 -6.71 -9.57 4.94
CA ARG A 53 -7.48 -8.74 4.01
C ARG A 53 -6.61 -7.60 3.50
N VAL A 54 -6.84 -7.22 2.25
CA VAL A 54 -6.04 -6.24 1.52
C VAL A 54 -6.96 -5.31 0.74
N ALA A 55 -6.72 -4.00 0.85
CA ALA A 55 -7.29 -2.97 0.00
C ALA A 55 -6.20 -2.46 -0.95
N CYS A 56 -5.96 -3.22 -2.03
CA CYS A 56 -4.93 -2.92 -3.03
C CYS A 56 -5.37 -3.44 -4.40
N TRP A 57 -5.12 -2.65 -5.45
CA TRP A 57 -5.32 -3.03 -6.85
C TRP A 57 -4.21 -3.94 -7.40
N VAL A 58 -3.16 -4.17 -6.62
CA VAL A 58 -2.00 -4.99 -6.97
C VAL A 58 -1.89 -6.13 -5.97
N ASP A 59 -1.48 -7.31 -6.45
CA ASP A 59 -1.21 -8.46 -5.62
C ASP A 59 0.10 -8.24 -4.85
N PRO A 60 0.07 -8.18 -3.50
CA PRO A 60 1.27 -7.97 -2.69
C PRO A 60 2.37 -9.03 -2.86
N LYS A 61 2.03 -10.24 -3.35
CA LYS A 61 3.01 -11.32 -3.58
C LYS A 61 3.72 -11.18 -4.92
N THR A 62 3.02 -10.71 -5.95
CA THR A 62 3.52 -10.73 -7.33
C THR A 62 3.84 -9.34 -7.89
N GLY A 63 3.30 -8.27 -7.30
CA GLY A 63 3.37 -6.92 -7.85
C GLY A 63 2.52 -6.73 -9.12
N GLY A 64 1.76 -7.74 -9.53
CA GLY A 64 0.87 -7.69 -10.69
C GLY A 64 -0.49 -7.09 -10.37
N ALA A 65 -1.12 -6.44 -11.36
CA ALA A 65 -2.48 -5.92 -11.22
C ALA A 65 -3.47 -7.06 -10.92
N ARG A 66 -4.39 -6.80 -9.99
CA ARG A 66 -5.52 -7.67 -9.65
C ARG A 66 -6.72 -7.30 -10.53
N ALA A 67 -7.52 -8.29 -10.89
CA ALA A 67 -8.81 -8.10 -11.56
C ALA A 67 -9.80 -7.39 -10.63
#